data_AF-A0A258ZJN7-F1
#
_entry.id   AF-A0A258ZJN7-F1
#
_cell.length_a   1.000
_cell.length_b   1.000
_cell.length_c   1.000
_cell.angle_alpha   90.00
_cell.angle_beta   90.00
_cell.angle_gamma   90.00
#
_symmetry.space_group_name_H-M   'P 1'
#
loop_
_entity.id
_entity.type
_entity.pdbx_description
1 polymer ?
#
loop_
_entity_poly.entity_id
_entity_poly.type
_entity_poly.pdbx_seq_one_letter_code
_entity_poly.pdbx_strand_id
1 'polypeptide(L)'
;MDHFGTGAAMQGMAQMYFRSARQTGRTTSLVESVKSGDRIIFADSQEAERVRRLCLARGVKVDCVTVEPKTPERVFARGTPEGRTIFDHSWVEQFYLYAIEQTMRDIDHLERQSSGYGAAHRETKYEMEEITKWRL
;
A
#
# COMPACT_ATOMS: atom_id res chain seq x y z
N MET A 1 14.86 -6.23 9.90
CA MET A 1 13.82 -5.85 10.87
C MET A 1 14.43 -4.75 11.71
N ASP A 2 13.72 -3.65 11.92
CA ASP A 2 14.29 -2.51 12.64
C ASP A 2 14.73 -2.91 14.06
N HIS A 3 15.83 -2.33 14.53
CA HIS A 3 16.46 -2.70 15.81
C HIS A 3 15.49 -2.64 17.01
N PHE A 4 14.51 -1.74 16.96
CA PHE A 4 13.57 -1.50 18.05
C PHE A 4 12.25 -2.28 17.91
N GLY A 5 12.04 -3.02 16.82
CA GLY A 5 10.80 -3.75 16.54
C GLY A 5 9.57 -2.87 16.28
N THR A 6 9.77 -1.59 15.99
CA THR A 6 8.72 -0.60 15.72
C THR A 6 7.87 -1.01 14.52
N GLY A 7 8.50 -1.49 13.45
CA GLY A 7 7.81 -1.95 12.25
C GLY A 7 6.90 -3.14 12.53
N ALA A 8 7.39 -4.12 13.30
CA ALA A 8 6.60 -5.28 13.70
C ALA A 8 5.39 -4.87 14.58
N ALA A 9 5.59 -3.92 15.51
CA ALA A 9 4.51 -3.37 16.32
C ALA A 9 3.45 -2.65 15.48
N MET A 10 3.88 -1.79 14.54
CA MET A 10 2.98 -1.09 13.62
C MET A 10 2.18 -2.06 12.75
N GLN A 11 2.83 -3.08 12.20
CA GLN A 11 2.17 -4.11 11.41
C GLN A 11 1.14 -4.88 12.26
N GLY A 12 1.49 -5.24 13.49
CA GLY A 12 0.59 -5.92 14.44
C GLY A 12 -0.64 -5.07 14.78
N MET A 13 -0.44 -3.80 15.12
CA MET A 13 -1.54 -2.86 15.40
C MET A 13 -2.48 -2.69 14.21
N ALA A 14 -1.93 -2.52 13.00
CA ALA A 14 -2.72 -2.41 11.78
C ALA A 14 -3.56 -3.67 11.56
N GLN A 15 -2.95 -4.87 11.66
CA GLN A 15 -3.66 -6.13 11.53
C GLN A 15 -4.77 -6.31 12.57
N MET A 16 -4.52 -5.94 13.84
CA MET A 16 -5.53 -5.98 14.90
C MET A 16 -6.70 -5.06 14.60
N TYR A 17 -6.41 -3.82 14.20
CA TYR A 17 -7.45 -2.85 13.82
C TYR A 17 -8.29 -3.39 12.65
N PHE A 18 -7.67 -3.84 11.55
CA PHE A 18 -8.38 -4.36 10.39
C PHE A 18 -9.22 -5.61 10.71
N ARG A 19 -8.74 -6.50 11.58
CA ARG A 19 -9.52 -7.65 12.06
C ARG A 19 -10.73 -7.20 12.88
N SER A 20 -10.54 -6.25 13.80
CA SER A 20 -11.62 -5.75 14.67
C SER A 20 -12.69 -4.97 13.90
N ALA A 21 -12.31 -4.34 12.79
CA ALA A 21 -13.19 -3.52 11.99
C ALA A 21 -13.88 -4.28 10.83
N ARG A 22 -13.79 -5.61 10.81
CA ARG A 22 -14.59 -6.45 9.91
C ARG A 22 -16.07 -6.37 10.29
N GLN A 23 -16.95 -6.54 9.30
CA GLN A 23 -18.41 -6.63 9.49
C GLN A 23 -19.08 -5.38 10.09
N THR A 24 -18.41 -4.21 10.11
CA THR A 24 -19.00 -2.96 10.62
C THR A 24 -19.95 -2.27 9.62
N GLY A 25 -20.36 -2.96 8.55
CA GLY A 25 -21.23 -2.39 7.51
C GLY A 25 -20.54 -1.43 6.53
N ARG A 26 -19.20 -1.37 6.47
CA ARG A 26 -18.45 -0.44 5.58
C ARG A 26 -18.85 -0.50 4.11
N THR A 27 -19.00 -1.70 3.54
CA THR A 27 -19.49 -1.85 2.16
C THR A 27 -20.93 -1.33 2.03
N THR A 28 -21.79 -1.57 3.02
CA THR A 28 -23.16 -1.06 3.02
C THR A 28 -23.17 0.47 3.05
N SER A 29 -22.41 1.08 3.96
CA SER A 29 -22.28 2.54 4.04
C SER A 29 -21.66 3.14 2.77
N LEU A 30 -20.69 2.45 2.15
CA LEU A 30 -20.12 2.86 0.87
C LEU A 30 -21.18 2.86 -0.22
N VAL A 31 -21.91 1.75 -0.37
CA VAL A 31 -23.02 1.64 -1.32
C VAL A 31 -24.02 2.75 -1.06
N GLU A 32 -24.47 2.94 0.18
CA GLU A 32 -25.47 3.96 0.54
C GLU A 32 -25.07 5.39 0.20
N SER A 33 -23.77 5.71 0.29
CA SER A 33 -23.24 7.08 0.14
C SER A 33 -22.76 7.46 -1.27
N VAL A 34 -22.58 6.49 -2.17
CA VAL A 34 -22.13 6.76 -3.55
C VAL A 34 -23.24 7.34 -4.42
N LYS A 35 -22.85 8.18 -5.37
CA LYS A 35 -23.73 8.86 -6.33
C LYS A 35 -23.36 8.45 -7.76
N SER A 36 -24.29 8.64 -8.70
CA SER A 36 -24.01 8.38 -10.11
C SER A 36 -22.83 9.23 -10.60
N GLY A 37 -21.93 8.63 -11.38
CA GLY A 37 -20.70 9.25 -11.84
C GLY A 37 -19.49 9.05 -10.91
N ASP A 38 -19.71 8.63 -9.65
CA ASP A 38 -18.59 8.29 -8.75
C ASP A 38 -17.82 7.06 -9.29
N ARG A 39 -16.50 7.07 -9.06
CA ARG A 39 -15.60 5.95 -9.28
C ARG A 39 -15.22 5.31 -7.96
N ILE A 40 -15.28 3.99 -7.89
CA ILE A 40 -14.88 3.22 -6.71
C ILE A 40 -13.71 2.29 -7.08
N ILE A 41 -12.62 2.38 -6.33
CA ILE A 41 -11.40 1.58 -6.52
C ILE A 41 -11.41 0.40 -5.56
N PHE A 42 -11.23 -0.80 -6.09
CA PHE A 42 -11.19 -2.06 -5.36
C PHE A 42 -9.85 -2.77 -5.55
N ALA A 43 -9.45 -3.56 -4.55
CA ALA A 43 -8.32 -4.48 -4.67
C ALA A 43 -8.69 -5.78 -5.38
N ASP A 44 -9.97 -6.17 -5.32
CA ASP A 44 -10.49 -7.42 -5.86
C ASP A 44 -11.60 -7.17 -6.89
N SER A 45 -11.58 -7.95 -7.99
CA SER A 45 -12.52 -7.80 -9.09
C SER A 45 -13.90 -8.40 -8.81
N GLN A 46 -13.99 -9.44 -7.97
CA GLN A 46 -15.26 -10.03 -7.59
C GLN A 46 -16.05 -9.06 -6.70
N GLU A 47 -15.37 -8.43 -5.74
CA GLU A 47 -15.96 -7.41 -4.88
C GLU A 47 -16.39 -6.17 -5.69
N ALA A 48 -15.56 -5.72 -6.64
CA ALA A 48 -15.91 -4.62 -7.54
C ALA A 48 -17.21 -4.89 -8.30
N GLU A 49 -17.34 -6.11 -8.86
CA GLU A 49 -18.54 -6.53 -9.58
C GLU A 49 -19.75 -6.67 -8.66
N ARG A 50 -19.57 -7.22 -7.45
CA ARG A 50 -20.64 -7.33 -6.46
C ARG A 50 -21.19 -5.96 -6.07
N VAL A 51 -20.32 -5.00 -5.75
CA VAL A 51 -20.72 -3.64 -5.39
C VAL A 51 -21.35 -2.90 -6.58
N ARG A 52 -20.83 -3.10 -7.79
CA ARG A 52 -21.42 -2.55 -9.02
C ARG A 52 -22.88 -2.97 -9.17
N ARG A 53 -23.18 -4.26 -8.97
CA ARG A 53 -24.56 -4.79 -9.03
C ARG A 53 -25.45 -4.20 -7.94
N LEU A 54 -24.94 -4.04 -6.72
CA LEU A 54 -25.69 -3.41 -5.62
C LEU A 54 -26.05 -1.95 -5.91
N CYS A 55 -25.11 -1.18 -6.48
CA CYS A 55 -25.37 0.20 -6.89
C CYS A 55 -26.39 0.27 -8.03
N LEU A 56 -26.25 -0.61 -9.03
CA LEU A 56 -27.16 -0.68 -10.17
C LEU A 56 -28.59 -1.03 -9.74
N ALA A 57 -28.77 -1.96 -8.79
CA ALA A 57 -30.07 -2.30 -8.24
C ALA A 57 -30.78 -1.11 -7.56
N ARG A 58 -30.02 -0.10 -7.12
CA ARG A 58 -30.51 1.16 -6.55
C ARG A 58 -30.67 2.28 -7.60
N GLY A 59 -30.42 1.99 -8.88
CA GLY A 59 -30.45 2.99 -9.96
C GLY A 59 -29.23 3.93 -9.97
N VAL A 60 -28.17 3.61 -9.24
CA VAL A 60 -26.94 4.41 -9.17
C VAL A 60 -25.89 3.83 -10.11
N LYS A 61 -25.40 4.64 -11.06
CA LYS A 61 -24.37 4.23 -12.03
C LYS A 61 -23.00 4.69 -11.55
N VAL A 62 -22.19 3.77 -11.04
CA VAL A 62 -20.81 4.01 -10.62
C VAL A 62 -19.81 3.31 -11.53
N ASP A 63 -18.60 3.86 -11.63
CA ASP A 63 -17.46 3.22 -12.29
C ASP A 63 -16.66 2.40 -11.25
N CYS A 64 -16.83 1.09 -11.25
CA CYS A 64 -16.06 0.20 -10.38
C CYS A 64 -14.78 -0.26 -11.09
N VAL A 65 -13.62 0.04 -10.50
CA VAL A 65 -12.32 -0.26 -11.08
C VAL A 65 -11.48 -1.08 -10.11
N THR A 66 -10.77 -2.08 -10.63
CA THR A 66 -9.78 -2.82 -9.85
C THR A 66 -8.38 -2.24 -10.09
N VAL A 67 -7.68 -1.90 -9.01
CA VAL A 67 -6.28 -1.45 -9.03
C VAL A 67 -5.53 -2.18 -7.92
N GLU A 68 -4.34 -2.69 -8.20
CA GLU A 68 -3.52 -3.33 -7.19
C GLU A 68 -2.97 -2.29 -6.20
N PRO A 69 -3.11 -2.48 -4.87
CA PRO A 69 -2.56 -1.57 -3.87
C PRO A 69 -1.04 -1.37 -3.96
N LYS A 70 -0.32 -2.31 -4.59
CA LYS A 70 1.13 -2.22 -4.82
C LYS A 70 1.53 -1.25 -5.94
N THR A 71 0.57 -0.88 -6.80
CA THR A 71 0.78 0.04 -7.95
C THR A 71 -0.30 1.13 -7.96
N PRO A 72 -0.39 1.95 -6.90
CA PRO A 72 -1.46 2.95 -6.72
C PRO A 72 -1.52 4.00 -7.84
N GLU A 73 -0.39 4.30 -8.48
CA GLU A 73 -0.28 5.23 -9.60
C GLU A 73 -1.15 4.85 -10.80
N ARG A 74 -1.51 3.56 -10.93
CA ARG A 74 -2.41 3.09 -11.99
C ARG A 74 -3.83 3.66 -11.88
N VAL A 75 -4.20 4.23 -10.73
CA VAL A 75 -5.46 5.00 -10.59
C VAL A 75 -5.49 6.17 -11.59
N PHE A 76 -4.34 6.79 -11.88
CA PHE A 76 -4.23 7.92 -12.80
C PHE A 76 -4.17 7.51 -14.28
N ALA A 77 -3.99 6.22 -14.59
CA ALA A 77 -3.96 5.72 -15.97
C ALA A 77 -5.33 5.79 -16.66
N ARG A 78 -6.38 6.16 -15.94
CA ARG A 78 -7.75 6.32 -16.45
C ARG A 78 -8.12 7.80 -16.49
N GLY A 79 -8.99 8.16 -17.44
CA GLY A 79 -9.55 9.51 -17.51
C GLY A 79 -10.28 9.92 -16.22
N THR A 80 -10.41 11.23 -16.01
CA THR A 80 -11.10 11.82 -14.85
C THR A 80 -12.54 11.31 -14.77
N PRO A 81 -13.00 10.78 -13.62
CA PRO A 81 -14.40 10.40 -13.46
C PRO A 81 -15.31 11.63 -13.43
N GLU A 82 -16.59 11.42 -13.71
CA GLU A 82 -17.61 12.48 -13.63
C GLU A 82 -17.84 12.94 -12.18
N GLY A 83 -17.76 12.01 -11.24
CA GLY A 83 -17.91 12.22 -9.81
C GLY A 83 -16.61 12.08 -9.02
N ARG A 84 -16.73 11.66 -7.76
CA ARG A 84 -15.60 11.47 -6.84
C ARG A 84 -14.86 10.17 -7.14
N THR A 85 -13.59 10.08 -6.77
CA THR A 85 -12.89 8.80 -6.64
C THR A 85 -12.88 8.37 -5.18
N ILE A 86 -13.37 7.17 -4.90
CA ILE A 86 -13.48 6.59 -3.55
C ILE A 86 -12.73 5.26 -3.54
N PHE A 87 -12.00 4.98 -2.47
CA PHE A 87 -11.33 3.68 -2.28
C PHE A 87 -12.17 2.80 -1.38
N ASP A 88 -12.38 1.55 -1.77
CA ASP A 88 -12.95 0.56 -0.86
C ASP A 88 -12.00 0.31 0.31
N HIS A 89 -12.58 0.02 1.47
CA HIS A 89 -11.84 -0.24 2.70
C HIS A 89 -10.79 -1.34 2.51
N SER A 90 -11.09 -2.43 1.81
CA SER A 90 -10.13 -3.53 1.60
C SER A 90 -8.90 -3.09 0.82
N TRP A 91 -9.07 -2.14 -0.11
CA TRP A 91 -7.97 -1.54 -0.85
C TRP A 91 -7.10 -0.69 0.07
N VAL A 92 -7.71 0.18 0.87
CA VAL A 92 -7.01 1.06 1.82
C VAL A 92 -6.23 0.25 2.86
N GLU A 93 -6.83 -0.80 3.41
CA GLU A 93 -6.19 -1.69 4.39
C GLU A 93 -4.95 -2.36 3.79
N GLN A 94 -5.08 -2.92 2.58
CA GLN A 94 -3.95 -3.55 1.89
C GLN A 94 -2.86 -2.54 1.54
N PHE A 95 -3.23 -1.32 1.14
CA PHE A 95 -2.26 -0.25 0.85
C PHE A 95 -1.43 0.10 2.09
N TYR A 96 -2.07 0.28 3.25
CA TYR A 96 -1.36 0.52 4.50
C TYR A 96 -0.44 -0.63 4.90
N LEU A 97 -0.91 -1.89 4.80
CA LEU A 97 -0.08 -3.05 5.12
C LEU A 97 1.17 -3.12 4.23
N TYR A 98 0.99 -2.85 2.93
CA TYR A 98 2.10 -2.84 1.98
C TYR A 98 3.09 -1.71 2.29
N ALA A 99 2.62 -0.50 2.60
CA ALA A 99 3.48 0.63 2.94
C ALA A 99 4.29 0.37 4.23
N ILE A 100 3.67 -0.24 5.24
CA ILE A 100 4.37 -0.64 6.48
C ILE A 100 5.46 -1.67 6.15
N GLU A 101 5.13 -2.70 5.39
CA GLU A 101 6.08 -3.74 5.00
C GLU A 101 7.26 -3.18 4.19
N GLN A 102 6.98 -2.29 3.24
CA GLN A 102 8.02 -1.66 2.42
C GLN A 102 8.93 -0.78 3.27
N THR A 103 8.36 0.04 4.16
CA THR A 103 9.14 0.88 5.09
C THR A 103 10.06 0.05 5.98
N MET A 104 9.58 -1.11 6.48
CA MET A 104 10.39 -2.04 7.27
C MET A 104 11.59 -2.60 6.48
N ARG A 105 11.39 -2.89 5.19
CA ARG A 105 12.47 -3.36 4.30
C ARG A 105 13.48 -2.25 4.01
N ASP A 106 12.99 -1.04 3.79
CA ASP A 106 13.84 0.11 3.51
C ASP A 106 14.74 0.42 4.72
N ILE A 107 14.20 0.38 5.94
CA ILE A 107 14.98 0.54 7.17
C ILE A 107 16.03 -0.57 7.32
N ASP A 108 15.64 -1.85 7.15
CA ASP A 108 16.59 -2.97 7.21
C ASP A 108 17.71 -2.84 6.18
N HIS A 109 17.37 -2.38 4.98
CA HIS A 109 18.34 -2.11 3.93
C HIS A 109 19.30 -0.99 4.33
N LEU A 110 18.79 0.14 4.83
CA LEU A 110 19.59 1.28 5.29
C LEU A 110 20.52 0.89 6.45
N GLU A 111 20.03 0.17 7.46
CA GLU A 111 20.83 -0.33 8.58
C GLU A 111 21.95 -1.26 8.08
N ARG A 112 21.64 -2.17 7.14
CA ARG A 112 22.64 -3.08 6.56
C ARG A 112 23.70 -2.36 5.73
N GLN A 113 23.32 -1.38 4.91
CA GLN A 113 24.27 -0.67 4.03
C GLN A 113 25.09 0.41 4.74
N SER A 114 24.52 1.05 5.76
CA SER A 114 25.19 2.12 6.52
C SER A 114 26.03 1.60 7.69
N SER A 115 25.81 0.35 8.12
CA SER A 115 26.61 -0.24 9.19
C SER A 115 28.00 -0.65 8.68
N GLY A 116 29.04 -0.35 9.48
CA GLY A 116 30.42 -0.71 9.15
C GLY A 116 30.75 -2.21 9.28
N TYR A 117 29.73 -3.06 9.46
CA TYR A 117 29.85 -4.49 9.66
C TYR A 117 29.18 -5.24 8.51
N GLY A 118 29.98 -5.67 7.53
CA GLY A 118 29.51 -6.41 6.36
C GLY A 118 30.63 -6.68 5.35
N ALA A 119 30.41 -7.60 4.40
CA ALA A 119 31.36 -7.87 3.31
C ALA A 119 31.58 -6.63 2.42
N ALA A 120 30.50 -5.89 2.11
CA ALA A 120 30.56 -4.68 1.30
C ALA A 120 31.47 -3.60 1.90
N HIS A 121 31.45 -3.40 3.23
CA HIS A 121 32.32 -2.39 3.85
C HIS A 121 33.78 -2.82 3.93
N ARG A 122 34.06 -4.14 3.97
CA ARG A 122 35.44 -4.63 3.83
C ARG A 122 35.97 -4.35 2.43
N GLU A 123 35.19 -4.63 1.39
CA GLU A 123 35.57 -4.34 0.00
C GLU A 123 35.74 -2.84 -0.23
N THR A 124 34.79 -1.99 0.18
CA THR A 124 34.92 -0.52 0.03
C THR A 124 36.10 0.04 0.84
N LYS A 125 36.38 -0.51 2.02
CA LYS A 125 37.56 -0.12 2.81
C LYS A 125 38.85 -0.54 2.13
N TYR A 126 38.94 -1.76 1.59
CA TYR A 126 40.11 -2.21 0.82
C TYR A 126 40.32 -1.38 -0.45
N GLU A 127 39.25 -1.06 -1.19
CA GLU A 127 39.32 -0.21 -2.39
C GLU A 127 39.78 1.22 -2.04
N MET A 128 39.25 1.81 -0.97
CA MET A 128 39.72 3.13 -0.51
C MET A 128 41.18 3.08 -0.03
N GLU A 129 41.59 2.04 0.68
CA GLU A 129 42.97 1.84 1.10
C GLU A 129 43.91 1.70 -0.11
N GLU A 130 43.53 0.95 -1.16
CA GLU A 130 44.29 0.87 -2.42
C GLU A 130 44.38 2.21 -3.14
N ILE A 131 43.27 2.91 -3.34
CA ILE A 131 43.25 4.22 -4.01
C ILE A 131 44.16 5.22 -3.28
N THR A 132 44.17 5.19 -1.94
CA THR A 132 45.01 6.08 -1.13
C THR A 132 46.49 5.71 -1.24
N LYS A 133 46.81 4.42 -1.36
CA LYS A 133 48.19 3.90 -1.47
C LYS A 133 48.89 4.27 -2.78
N TRP A 134 48.13 4.47 -3.86
CA TRP A 134 48.66 4.79 -5.20
C TRP A 134 48.51 6.27 -5.61
N ARG A 135 47.99 7.13 -4.71
CA ARG A 135 47.81 8.58 -4.95
C ARG A 135 48.85 9.49 -4.26
N LEU A 136 49.91 8.91 -3.71
CA LEU A 136 51.13 9.61 -3.27
C LEU A 136 52.25 9.36 -4.26
#